data_AF-A0A5N5STS0-F1
#
_entry.id   AF-A0A5N5STS0-F1
#
_cell.length_a   1.000
_cell.length_b   1.000
_cell.length_c   1.000
_cell.angle_alpha   90.00
_cell.angle_beta   90.00
_cell.angle_gamma   90.00
#
_symmetry.space_group_name_H-M   'P 1'
#
loop_
_entity.id
_entity.type
_entity.pdbx_description
1 polymer ?
#
loop_
_entity_poly.entity_id
_entity_poly.type
_entity_poly.pdbx_seq_one_letter_code
_entity_poly.pdbx_strand_id
1 'polypeptide(L)'
;MPLETPSYLLLNELKEEDEGIYTCFIVYKNQLSETLKTSLKIIVPPVSIKIFDSKLEELQKKSNKLQENSTAEFTCQVTGGRPAPIITWWKGAVLLDNKVDDEGTQVLRNRLQYGPLTRDDEGVDLVCQASNSNLTSPLNKKITLDINFPPLTAEIITQDTPLVADSEFTIVCKSSGAKPPALITWLLDDKVLNTTRDFTINNGRTTQSELKFIPTKEDGGKTLTCKAESSVLLTKPLTDKRLLDIHCES
;
A
#
# COMPACT_ATOMS: atom_id res chain seq x y z
N MET A 1 52.40 -8.46 -45.33
CA MET A 1 51.59 -9.57 -44.79
C MET A 1 50.18 -9.02 -44.63
N PRO A 2 49.17 -9.48 -45.40
CA PRO A 2 47.82 -9.00 -45.18
C PRO A 2 47.32 -9.55 -43.84
N LEU A 3 46.69 -8.71 -43.02
CA LEU A 3 45.96 -9.18 -41.84
C LEU A 3 44.83 -10.09 -42.33
N GLU A 4 44.94 -11.40 -42.10
CA GLU A 4 43.82 -12.31 -42.34
C GLU A 4 42.70 -11.99 -41.36
N THR A 5 41.50 -11.74 -41.89
CA THR A 5 40.30 -11.56 -41.07
C THR A 5 39.92 -12.91 -40.47
N PRO A 6 39.69 -13.01 -39.15
CA PRO A 6 39.29 -14.26 -38.52
C PRO A 6 37.98 -14.78 -39.12
N SER A 7 37.81 -16.10 -39.20
CA SER A 7 36.52 -16.71 -39.55
C SER A 7 35.54 -16.53 -38.39
N TYR A 8 34.33 -16.04 -38.69
CA TYR A 8 33.29 -15.81 -37.69
C TYR A 8 31.93 -16.32 -38.19
N LEU A 9 31.08 -16.72 -37.24
CA LEU A 9 29.66 -16.95 -37.48
C LEU A 9 28.89 -15.73 -36.99
N LEU A 10 28.10 -15.12 -37.88
CA LEU A 10 27.21 -14.02 -37.54
C LEU A 10 25.77 -14.50 -37.63
N LEU A 11 25.04 -14.39 -36.52
CA LEU A 11 23.60 -14.63 -36.46
C LEU A 11 22.91 -13.26 -36.41
N ASN A 12 22.08 -12.99 -37.40
CA ASN A 12 21.26 -11.78 -37.46
C ASN A 12 19.84 -12.12 -37.03
N GLU A 13 19.20 -11.23 -36.25
CA GLU A 13 17.81 -11.41 -35.80
C GLU A 13 17.56 -12.77 -35.12
N LEU A 14 18.21 -12.98 -33.96
CA LEU A 14 18.11 -14.22 -33.19
C LEU A 14 16.65 -14.65 -32.96
N LYS A 15 16.35 -15.91 -33.28
CA LYS A 15 15.07 -16.59 -33.02
C LYS A 15 15.27 -17.69 -32.01
N GLU A 16 14.23 -18.05 -31.26
CA GLU A 16 14.31 -19.14 -30.28
C GLU A 16 14.85 -20.47 -30.83
N GLU A 17 14.64 -20.72 -32.11
CA GLU A 17 15.11 -21.90 -32.85
C GLU A 17 16.62 -21.93 -33.07
N ASP A 18 17.31 -20.78 -32.96
CA ASP A 18 18.78 -20.70 -33.06
C ASP A 18 19.46 -21.25 -31.80
N GLU A 19 18.70 -21.57 -30.74
CA GLU A 19 19.28 -22.18 -29.53
C GLU A 19 19.89 -23.55 -29.84
N GLY A 20 21.17 -23.73 -29.54
CA GLY A 20 21.86 -24.98 -29.85
C GLY A 20 23.37 -24.97 -29.60
N ILE A 21 24.02 -26.08 -29.96
CA ILE A 21 25.47 -26.21 -29.91
C ILE A 21 26.04 -25.94 -31.30
N TYR A 22 26.79 -24.86 -31.42
CA TYR A 22 27.49 -24.50 -32.65
C TYR A 22 28.89 -25.09 -32.64
N THR A 23 29.27 -25.69 -33.75
CA THR A 23 30.55 -26.39 -33.90
C THR A 23 31.36 -25.76 -35.04
N CYS A 24 32.56 -25.28 -34.73
CA CYS A 24 33.55 -24.83 -35.70
C CYS A 24 34.54 -25.98 -35.97
N PHE A 25 34.68 -26.36 -37.23
CA PHE A 25 35.59 -27.42 -37.67
C PHE A 25 36.76 -26.81 -38.42
N ILE A 26 37.97 -27.02 -37.92
CA ILE A 26 39.21 -26.45 -38.47
C ILE A 26 39.98 -27.57 -39.15
N VAL A 27 40.25 -27.42 -40.43
CA VAL A 27 41.00 -28.41 -41.23
C VAL A 27 42.36 -27.86 -41.60
N TYR A 28 43.40 -28.60 -41.23
CA TYR A 28 44.78 -28.29 -41.58
C TYR A 28 45.27 -29.19 -42.72
N LYS A 29 46.18 -28.69 -43.57
CA LYS A 29 46.69 -29.47 -44.72
C LYS A 29 47.53 -30.69 -44.29
N ASN A 30 48.33 -30.55 -43.22
CA ASN A 30 49.30 -31.56 -42.77
C ASN A 30 49.20 -31.87 -41.26
N GLN A 31 48.06 -31.59 -40.63
CA GLN A 31 47.85 -31.81 -39.19
C GLN A 31 46.42 -32.30 -38.93
N LEU A 32 46.18 -32.82 -37.72
CA LEU A 32 44.86 -33.25 -37.30
C LEU A 32 43.90 -32.06 -37.23
N SER A 33 42.69 -32.25 -37.74
CA SER A 33 41.61 -31.28 -37.64
C SER A 33 41.24 -31.03 -36.18
N GLU A 34 40.89 -29.79 -35.88
CA GLU A 34 40.41 -29.38 -34.56
C GLU A 34 38.92 -29.06 -34.60
N THR A 35 38.23 -29.24 -33.48
CA THR A 35 36.81 -28.93 -33.35
C THR A 35 36.57 -28.08 -32.12
N LEU A 36 36.01 -26.90 -32.31
CA LEU A 36 35.59 -26.01 -31.22
C LEU A 36 34.07 -26.03 -31.12
N LYS A 37 33.55 -26.18 -29.91
CA LYS A 37 32.10 -26.16 -29.66
C LYS A 37 31.74 -25.02 -28.73
N THR A 38 30.62 -24.36 -29.01
CA THR A 38 30.03 -23.34 -28.14
C THR A 38 28.52 -23.56 -28.04
N SER A 39 27.92 -23.25 -26.90
CA SER A 39 26.47 -23.31 -26.72
C SER A 39 25.89 -21.91 -26.82
N LEU A 40 24.95 -21.71 -27.74
CA LEU A 40 24.09 -20.54 -27.74
C LEU A 40 22.87 -20.83 -26.86
N LYS A 41 22.54 -19.90 -25.98
CA LYS A 41 21.34 -19.94 -25.13
C LYS A 41 20.51 -18.70 -25.36
N ILE A 42 19.21 -18.87 -25.56
CA ILE A 42 18.32 -17.76 -25.87
C ILE A 42 17.49 -17.42 -24.64
N ILE A 43 17.50 -16.12 -24.33
CA ILE A 43 16.75 -15.55 -23.22
C ILE A 43 15.52 -14.84 -23.79
N VAL A 44 14.36 -15.26 -23.32
CA VAL A 44 13.07 -14.64 -23.65
C VAL A 44 12.60 -13.90 -22.40
N PRO A 45 12.44 -12.56 -22.40
CA PRO A 45 11.97 -11.83 -21.22
C PRO A 45 10.57 -12.25 -20.75
N PRO A 46 10.21 -12.02 -19.47
CA PRO A 46 8.84 -12.18 -19.00
C PRO A 46 7.86 -11.30 -19.78
N VAL A 47 6.64 -11.80 -20.00
CA VAL A 47 5.66 -11.16 -20.89
C VAL A 47 4.65 -10.30 -20.11
N SER A 48 4.12 -10.82 -19.00
CA SER A 48 3.12 -10.08 -18.22
C SER A 48 3.23 -10.32 -16.72
N ILE A 49 2.85 -9.31 -15.95
CA ILE A 49 2.70 -9.38 -14.49
C ILE A 49 1.30 -8.93 -14.12
N LYS A 50 0.65 -9.70 -13.26
CA LYS A 50 -0.62 -9.36 -12.61
C LYS A 50 -0.49 -9.53 -11.11
N ILE A 51 -1.13 -8.66 -10.34
CA ILE A 51 -1.15 -8.74 -8.88
C ILE A 51 -2.59 -8.96 -8.47
N PHE A 52 -2.83 -9.90 -7.56
CA PHE A 52 -4.13 -10.25 -7.03
C PHE A 52 -4.14 -10.08 -5.52
N ASP A 53 -5.30 -9.75 -4.95
CA ASP A 53 -5.50 -9.79 -3.51
C ASP A 53 -5.86 -11.20 -3.00
N SER A 54 -6.20 -11.32 -1.71
CA SER A 54 -6.63 -12.58 -1.10
C SER A 54 -7.95 -13.13 -1.64
N LYS A 55 -8.75 -12.32 -2.36
CA LYS A 55 -10.01 -12.72 -3.01
C LYS A 55 -9.81 -13.04 -4.49
N LEU A 56 -8.57 -13.05 -4.99
CA LEU A 56 -8.21 -13.26 -6.39
C LEU A 56 -8.73 -12.16 -7.33
N GLU A 57 -8.94 -10.95 -6.82
CA GLU A 57 -9.28 -9.78 -7.64
C GLU A 57 -8.01 -9.11 -8.18
N GLU A 58 -7.96 -8.84 -9.49
CA GLU A 58 -6.78 -8.22 -10.10
C GLU A 58 -6.63 -6.75 -9.69
N LEU A 59 -5.53 -6.44 -9.02
CA LEU A 59 -5.15 -5.09 -8.62
C LEU A 59 -4.41 -4.38 -9.76
N GLN A 60 -4.82 -3.13 -10.01
CA GLN A 60 -4.24 -2.30 -11.08
C GLN A 60 -3.21 -1.31 -10.58
N LYS A 61 -3.60 -0.41 -9.66
CA LYS A 61 -2.74 0.67 -9.14
C LYS A 61 -2.74 0.76 -7.62
N LYS A 62 -3.86 0.45 -6.98
CA LYS A 62 -4.03 0.49 -5.53
C LYS A 62 -4.51 -0.85 -5.00
N SER A 63 -4.19 -1.14 -3.74
CA SER A 63 -4.84 -2.23 -3.02
C SER A 63 -6.31 -1.91 -2.75
N ASN A 64 -7.07 -2.95 -2.39
CA ASN A 64 -8.33 -2.77 -1.68
C ASN A 64 -8.10 -2.03 -0.35
N LYS A 65 -9.18 -1.52 0.27
CA LYS A 65 -9.09 -0.83 1.56
C LYS A 65 -8.68 -1.82 2.66
N LEU A 66 -7.46 -1.67 3.15
CA LEU A 66 -6.88 -2.48 4.22
C LEU A 66 -7.10 -1.80 5.57
N GLN A 67 -6.90 -2.54 6.66
CA GLN A 67 -7.07 -2.05 8.02
C GLN A 67 -5.73 -2.04 8.75
N GLU A 68 -5.46 -1.00 9.53
CA GLU A 68 -4.34 -1.01 10.47
C GLU A 68 -4.37 -2.25 11.37
N ASN A 69 -3.20 -2.80 11.70
CA ASN A 69 -2.98 -4.04 12.46
C ASN A 69 -3.49 -5.32 11.79
N SER A 70 -4.03 -5.26 10.57
CA SER A 70 -4.31 -6.47 9.78
C SER A 70 -3.08 -6.94 9.01
N THR A 71 -3.11 -8.16 8.50
CA THR A 71 -2.12 -8.71 7.56
C THR A 71 -2.76 -8.80 6.19
N ALA A 72 -2.15 -8.16 5.19
CA ALA A 72 -2.57 -8.23 3.80
C ALA A 72 -1.87 -9.38 3.08
N GLU A 73 -2.48 -9.83 1.99
CA GLU A 73 -1.90 -10.87 1.16
C GLU A 73 -2.02 -10.49 -0.31
N PHE A 74 -0.94 -10.66 -1.05
CA PHE A 74 -0.85 -10.35 -2.46
C PHE A 74 -0.23 -11.51 -3.23
N THR A 75 -0.86 -11.90 -4.33
CA THR A 75 -0.31 -12.91 -5.24
C THR A 75 0.16 -12.23 -6.51
N CYS A 76 1.46 -12.29 -6.79
CA CYS A 76 2.00 -11.89 -8.06
C CYS A 76 2.00 -13.08 -9.02
N GLN A 77 1.40 -12.89 -10.19
CA GLN A 77 1.32 -13.89 -11.25
C GLN A 77 2.09 -13.39 -12.47
N VAL A 78 3.00 -14.23 -12.97
CA VAL A 78 3.87 -13.91 -14.10
C VAL A 78 3.69 -14.95 -15.21
N THR A 79 3.66 -14.49 -16.45
CA THR A 79 3.59 -15.37 -17.63
C THR A 79 4.76 -15.13 -18.57
N GLY A 80 5.22 -16.21 -19.20
CA GLY A 80 6.37 -16.19 -20.10
C GLY A 80 7.70 -16.02 -19.35
N GLY A 81 8.78 -15.93 -20.11
CA GLY A 81 10.13 -15.93 -19.58
C GLY A 81 10.82 -17.28 -19.80
N ARG A 82 11.94 -17.27 -20.53
CA ARG A 82 12.85 -18.41 -20.66
C ARG A 82 14.29 -17.97 -20.45
N PRO A 83 15.06 -18.53 -19.49
CA PRO A 83 14.65 -19.49 -18.46
C PRO A 83 13.49 -18.97 -17.58
N ALA A 84 12.90 -19.84 -16.76
CA ALA A 84 11.82 -19.47 -15.85
C ALA A 84 12.24 -18.28 -14.96
N PRO A 85 11.47 -17.18 -14.90
CA PRO A 85 11.84 -16.02 -14.12
C PRO A 85 11.68 -16.27 -12.61
N ILE A 86 12.55 -15.63 -11.83
CA ILE A 86 12.41 -15.51 -10.38
C ILE A 86 11.48 -14.33 -10.10
N ILE A 87 10.49 -14.56 -9.25
CA ILE A 87 9.51 -13.54 -8.84
C ILE A 87 9.87 -13.05 -7.44
N THR A 88 9.96 -11.74 -7.27
CA THR A 88 10.35 -11.08 -6.02
C THR A 88 9.41 -9.93 -5.67
N TRP A 89 9.24 -9.69 -4.38
CA TRP A 89 8.47 -8.56 -3.84
C TRP A 89 9.39 -7.54 -3.17
N TRP A 90 9.13 -6.26 -3.42
CA TRP A 90 9.96 -5.16 -2.95
C TRP A 90 9.14 -4.04 -2.31
N LYS A 91 9.70 -3.43 -1.26
CA LYS A 91 9.29 -2.14 -0.69
C LYS A 91 10.46 -1.17 -0.82
N GLY A 92 10.39 -0.27 -1.81
CA GLY A 92 11.54 0.55 -2.18
C GLY A 92 12.73 -0.32 -2.61
N ALA A 93 13.85 -0.24 -1.89
CA ALA A 93 15.05 -1.05 -2.12
C ALA A 93 15.11 -2.34 -1.27
N VAL A 94 14.13 -2.57 -0.40
CA VAL A 94 14.11 -3.72 0.51
C VAL A 94 13.39 -4.90 -0.16
N LEU A 95 14.08 -6.02 -0.27
CA LEU A 95 13.50 -7.30 -0.70
C LEU A 95 12.63 -7.86 0.44
N LEU A 96 11.35 -8.08 0.17
CA LEU A 96 10.39 -8.63 1.12
C LEU A 96 10.27 -10.15 1.02
N ASP A 97 10.22 -10.67 -0.21
CA ASP A 97 10.13 -12.11 -0.47
C ASP A 97 10.66 -12.47 -1.86
N ASN A 98 11.15 -13.69 -2.01
CA ASN A 98 11.72 -14.23 -3.24
C ASN A 98 11.31 -15.69 -3.52
N LYS A 99 10.26 -16.18 -2.86
CA LYS A 99 9.76 -17.55 -3.06
C LYS A 99 8.92 -17.66 -4.34
N VAL A 100 9.07 -18.76 -5.06
CA VAL A 100 8.20 -19.09 -6.18
C VAL A 100 7.37 -20.30 -5.76
N ASP A 101 6.05 -20.13 -5.75
CA ASP A 101 5.12 -21.24 -5.63
C ASP A 101 5.05 -21.89 -7.02
N ASP A 102 5.91 -22.89 -7.25
CA ASP A 102 5.98 -23.62 -8.51
C ASP A 102 4.85 -24.66 -8.58
N GLU A 103 3.88 -24.43 -9.45
CA GLU A 103 2.80 -25.38 -9.75
C GLU A 103 2.99 -26.12 -11.10
N GLY A 104 4.19 -26.10 -11.70
CA GLY A 104 4.45 -26.84 -12.95
C GLY A 104 3.62 -26.38 -14.15
N THR A 105 3.05 -25.17 -14.08
CA THR A 105 2.29 -24.53 -15.18
C THR A 105 3.12 -23.42 -15.83
N GLN A 106 2.75 -22.98 -17.04
CA GLN A 106 3.36 -21.80 -17.71
C GLN A 106 3.19 -20.47 -16.93
N VAL A 107 2.53 -20.52 -15.77
CA VAL A 107 2.16 -19.37 -14.95
C VAL A 107 2.84 -19.52 -13.59
N LEU A 108 3.81 -18.65 -13.33
CA LEU A 108 4.56 -18.65 -12.07
C LEU A 108 3.90 -17.69 -11.08
N ARG A 109 3.92 -18.04 -9.80
CA ARG A 109 3.31 -17.23 -8.73
C ARG A 109 4.26 -17.02 -7.56
N ASN A 110 4.10 -15.87 -6.90
CA ASN A 110 4.70 -15.57 -5.60
C ASN A 110 3.65 -14.88 -4.73
N ARG A 111 3.36 -15.49 -3.57
CA ARG A 111 2.40 -15.00 -2.58
C ARG A 111 3.12 -14.31 -1.41
N LEU A 112 2.90 -13.01 -1.27
CA LEU A 112 3.41 -12.20 -0.18
C LEU A 112 2.36 -12.04 0.92
N GLN A 113 2.72 -12.40 2.15
CA GLN A 113 2.00 -11.96 3.35
C GLN A 113 2.70 -10.73 3.92
N TYR A 114 1.99 -9.61 4.00
CA TYR A 114 2.53 -8.31 4.41
C TYR A 114 1.75 -7.76 5.61
N GLY A 115 2.43 -7.67 6.75
CA GLY A 115 1.87 -7.11 7.98
C GLY A 115 2.69 -7.51 9.22
N PRO A 116 2.24 -7.09 10.41
CA PRO A 116 1.04 -6.28 10.66
C PRO A 116 1.15 -4.88 10.03
N LEU A 117 0.06 -4.42 9.41
CA LEU A 117 0.00 -3.12 8.72
C LEU A 117 0.03 -1.96 9.71
N THR A 118 0.80 -0.93 9.37
CA THR A 118 0.90 0.30 10.15
C THR A 118 0.40 1.51 9.37
N ARG A 119 0.26 2.65 10.04
CA ARG A 119 -0.18 3.93 9.44
C ARG A 119 0.85 4.47 8.46
N ASP A 120 2.12 4.11 8.64
CA ASP A 120 3.23 4.51 7.78
C ASP A 120 3.27 3.71 6.47
N ASP A 121 2.50 2.61 6.40
CA ASP A 121 2.32 1.85 5.17
C ASP A 121 1.29 2.49 4.22
N GLU A 122 0.56 3.51 4.66
CA GLU A 122 -0.38 4.26 3.81
C GLU A 122 0.35 4.94 2.65
N GLY A 123 -0.04 4.60 1.42
CA GLY A 123 0.59 5.15 0.23
C GLY A 123 1.95 4.52 -0.11
N VAL A 124 2.39 3.51 0.63
CA VAL A 124 3.60 2.73 0.29
C VAL A 124 3.34 1.93 -0.97
N ASP A 125 4.34 1.92 -1.85
CA ASP A 125 4.34 1.09 -3.04
C ASP A 125 5.00 -0.27 -2.77
N LEU A 126 4.27 -1.35 -3.07
CA LEU A 126 4.83 -2.69 -3.19
C LEU A 126 5.03 -3.01 -4.68
N VAL A 127 6.21 -3.53 -5.01
CA VAL A 127 6.60 -3.85 -6.39
C VAL A 127 6.82 -5.35 -6.50
N CYS A 128 6.07 -6.01 -7.37
CA CYS A 128 6.41 -7.33 -7.85
C CYS A 128 7.36 -7.20 -9.05
N GLN A 129 8.47 -7.92 -9.00
CA GLN A 129 9.50 -7.95 -10.04
C GLN A 129 9.71 -9.38 -10.54
N ALA A 130 9.77 -9.54 -11.85
CA ALA A 130 10.12 -10.79 -12.52
C ALA A 130 11.42 -10.63 -13.31
N SER A 131 12.40 -11.49 -13.03
CA SER A 131 13.69 -11.49 -13.72
C SER A 131 14.14 -12.90 -14.07
N ASN A 132 14.54 -13.14 -15.30
CA ASN A 132 15.07 -14.42 -15.76
C ASN A 132 16.55 -14.36 -16.20
N SER A 133 17.14 -13.17 -16.27
CA SER A 133 18.56 -13.00 -16.59
C SER A 133 19.07 -11.64 -16.10
N ASN A 134 20.39 -11.47 -16.06
CA ASN A 134 21.04 -10.18 -15.84
C ASN A 134 21.29 -9.38 -17.13
N LEU A 135 20.91 -9.92 -18.30
CA LEU A 135 21.11 -9.30 -19.60
C LEU A 135 19.89 -8.49 -20.06
N THR A 136 18.72 -8.75 -19.47
CA THR A 136 17.45 -8.11 -19.81
C THR A 136 16.93 -7.32 -18.62
N SER A 137 16.24 -6.20 -18.89
CA SER A 137 15.56 -5.46 -17.83
C SER A 137 14.45 -6.32 -17.21
N PRO A 138 14.33 -6.36 -15.88
CA PRO A 138 13.26 -7.10 -15.23
C PRO A 138 11.90 -6.43 -15.47
N LEU A 139 10.84 -7.23 -15.55
CA LEU A 139 9.48 -6.73 -15.65
C LEU A 139 8.95 -6.42 -14.25
N ASN A 140 8.24 -5.32 -14.08
CA ASN A 140 7.75 -4.88 -12.76
C ASN A 140 6.26 -4.49 -12.83
N LYS A 141 5.49 -4.80 -11.78
CA LYS A 141 4.15 -4.22 -11.52
C LYS A 141 4.08 -3.71 -10.09
N LYS A 142 3.43 -2.56 -9.92
CA LYS A 142 3.38 -1.83 -8.65
C LYS A 142 1.95 -1.70 -8.16
N ILE A 143 1.75 -1.84 -6.86
CA ILE A 143 0.50 -1.49 -6.17
C ILE A 143 0.79 -0.54 -5.00
N THR A 144 -0.02 0.49 -4.85
CA THR A 144 0.04 1.42 -3.72
C THR A 144 -0.94 0.97 -2.63
N LEU A 145 -0.47 0.82 -1.40
CA LEU A 145 -1.30 0.42 -0.27
C LEU A 145 -2.28 1.53 0.14
N ASP A 146 -3.53 1.14 0.39
CA ASP A 146 -4.61 2.02 0.85
C ASP A 146 -5.17 1.51 2.18
N ILE A 147 -4.77 2.16 3.27
CA ILE A 147 -4.99 1.72 4.64
C ILE A 147 -5.95 2.68 5.34
N ASN A 148 -6.91 2.09 6.06
CA ASN A 148 -7.79 2.78 6.99
C ASN A 148 -7.27 2.61 8.42
N PHE A 149 -7.34 3.67 9.21
CA PHE A 149 -6.90 3.71 10.60
C PHE A 149 -7.81 4.62 11.44
N PRO A 150 -8.04 4.30 12.72
CA PRO A 150 -8.92 5.06 13.61
C PRO A 150 -8.29 6.42 13.99
N PRO A 151 -9.09 7.34 14.57
CA PRO A 151 -8.54 8.58 15.12
C PRO A 151 -7.51 8.30 16.22
N LEU A 152 -6.49 9.16 16.34
CA LEU A 152 -5.51 9.14 17.42
C LEU A 152 -5.87 10.05 18.58
N THR A 153 -6.54 11.16 18.29
CA THR A 153 -6.94 12.14 19.29
C THR A 153 -8.39 12.56 19.08
N ALA A 154 -9.03 12.98 20.17
CA ALA A 154 -10.30 13.68 20.20
C ALA A 154 -10.21 14.65 21.37
N GLU A 155 -10.34 15.95 21.11
CA GLU A 155 -10.12 17.00 22.10
C GLU A 155 -11.17 18.09 21.96
N ILE A 156 -11.78 18.48 23.08
CA ILE A 156 -12.67 19.63 23.17
C ILE A 156 -11.79 20.89 23.32
N ILE A 157 -11.90 21.77 22.34
CA ILE A 157 -11.25 23.07 22.27
C ILE A 157 -12.30 24.12 22.62
N THR A 158 -12.27 24.59 23.85
CA THR A 158 -13.07 25.72 24.36
C THR A 158 -12.15 26.85 24.78
N GLN A 159 -12.62 28.09 24.72
CA GLN A 159 -11.98 29.18 25.47
C GLN A 159 -12.18 28.86 26.97
N ASP A 160 -11.17 29.10 27.81
CA ASP A 160 -11.19 28.85 29.27
C ASP A 160 -12.13 29.80 30.05
N THR A 161 -13.24 30.21 29.42
CA THR A 161 -14.23 31.09 29.99
C THR A 161 -15.41 30.25 30.51
N PRO A 162 -15.87 30.51 31.75
CA PRO A 162 -17.11 29.90 32.23
C PRO A 162 -18.25 30.18 31.25
N LEU A 163 -19.11 29.18 31.06
CA LEU A 163 -20.29 29.34 30.21
C LEU A 163 -21.31 30.21 30.96
N VAL A 164 -21.99 31.08 30.23
CA VAL A 164 -23.06 31.92 30.78
C VAL A 164 -24.41 31.33 30.38
N ALA A 165 -25.30 31.17 31.35
CA ALA A 165 -26.64 30.66 31.10
C ALA A 165 -27.36 31.51 30.04
N ASP A 166 -28.11 30.85 29.16
CA ASP A 166 -28.91 31.46 28.10
C ASP A 166 -28.11 32.23 27.01
N SER A 167 -26.78 32.17 27.05
CA SER A 167 -25.89 32.74 26.03
C SER A 167 -25.40 31.67 25.03
N GLU A 168 -25.33 31.99 23.73
CA GLU A 168 -24.84 31.06 22.70
C GLU A 168 -23.32 30.95 22.71
N PHE A 169 -22.81 29.73 22.83
CA PHE A 169 -21.40 29.38 22.71
C PHE A 169 -21.16 28.44 21.53
N THR A 170 -19.98 28.56 20.92
CA THR A 170 -19.49 27.58 19.93
C THR A 170 -18.35 26.78 20.55
N ILE A 171 -18.59 25.48 20.75
CA ILE A 171 -17.64 24.55 21.33
C ILE A 171 -17.10 23.69 20.19
N VAL A 172 -15.78 23.60 20.06
CA VAL A 172 -15.17 22.82 18.98
C VAL A 172 -14.63 21.51 19.54
N CYS A 173 -14.83 20.42 18.82
CA CYS A 173 -14.09 19.19 19.04
C CYS A 173 -13.23 18.89 17.81
N LYS A 174 -11.95 18.61 18.06
CA LYS A 174 -10.99 18.28 17.02
C LYS A 174 -10.55 16.83 17.19
N SER A 175 -10.82 16.00 16.18
CA SER A 175 -10.27 14.65 16.09
C SER A 175 -9.25 14.55 14.97
N SER A 176 -8.06 14.01 15.25
CA SER A 176 -6.96 13.94 14.29
C SER A 176 -6.44 12.53 14.07
N GLY A 177 -5.93 12.31 12.86
CA GLY A 177 -5.26 11.08 12.49
C GLY A 177 -6.20 9.96 12.03
N ALA A 178 -7.43 10.26 11.64
CA ALA A 178 -8.33 9.24 11.11
C ALA A 178 -8.23 9.13 9.59
N LYS A 179 -8.41 7.92 9.05
CA LYS A 179 -8.71 7.70 7.64
C LYS A 179 -9.64 6.49 7.53
N PRO A 180 -10.87 6.64 7.00
CA PRO A 180 -11.54 7.88 6.58
C PRO A 180 -11.76 8.87 7.74
N PRO A 181 -12.29 10.09 7.47
CA PRO A 181 -12.60 11.05 8.53
C PRO A 181 -13.42 10.42 9.66
N ALA A 182 -13.10 10.78 10.91
CA ALA A 182 -13.81 10.29 12.07
C ALA A 182 -15.23 10.85 12.13
N LEU A 183 -16.16 10.04 12.63
CA LEU A 183 -17.50 10.48 13.02
C LEU A 183 -17.41 11.07 14.43
N ILE A 184 -17.87 12.32 14.59
CA ILE A 184 -17.91 12.98 15.88
C ILE A 184 -19.35 13.00 16.40
N THR A 185 -19.56 12.59 17.65
CA THR A 185 -20.84 12.66 18.36
C THR A 185 -20.67 13.47 19.64
N TRP A 186 -21.52 14.46 19.83
CA TRP A 186 -21.58 15.25 21.06
C TRP A 186 -22.62 14.68 22.01
N LEU A 187 -22.27 14.54 23.29
CA LEU A 187 -23.17 14.05 24.33
C LEU A 187 -23.15 14.98 25.54
N LEU A 188 -24.31 15.20 26.16
CA LEU A 188 -24.47 15.84 27.46
C LEU A 188 -25.08 14.81 28.43
N ASP A 189 -24.31 14.33 29.41
CA ASP A 189 -24.70 13.20 30.27
C ASP A 189 -25.33 12.04 29.48
N ASP A 190 -24.59 11.58 28.46
CA ASP A 190 -24.97 10.50 27.55
C ASP A 190 -26.15 10.78 26.58
N LYS A 191 -26.73 11.98 26.59
CA LYS A 191 -27.74 12.39 25.61
C LYS A 191 -27.10 13.06 24.40
N VAL A 192 -27.39 12.53 23.20
CA VAL A 192 -26.84 13.06 21.94
C VAL A 192 -27.35 14.47 21.66
N LEU A 193 -26.43 15.37 21.27
CA LEU A 193 -26.72 16.72 20.81
C LEU A 193 -26.65 16.78 19.27
N ASN A 194 -27.66 17.37 18.63
CA ASN A 194 -27.81 17.35 17.17
C ASN A 194 -27.41 18.67 16.48
N THR A 195 -27.17 19.76 17.24
CA THR A 195 -26.89 21.09 16.69
C THR A 195 -25.41 21.27 16.35
N THR A 196 -24.91 20.44 15.45
CA THR A 196 -23.49 20.31 15.14
C THR A 196 -23.20 20.64 13.69
N ARG A 197 -21.99 21.15 13.43
CA ARG A 197 -21.47 21.37 12.08
C ARG A 197 -20.08 20.76 11.96
N ASP A 198 -19.99 19.76 11.10
CA ASP A 198 -18.75 19.02 10.88
C ASP A 198 -18.06 19.48 9.60
N PHE A 199 -16.73 19.58 9.66
CA PHE A 199 -15.89 19.80 8.49
C PHE A 199 -14.56 19.07 8.63
N THR A 200 -13.90 18.83 7.50
CA THR A 200 -12.64 18.09 7.47
C THR A 200 -11.51 18.97 6.96
N ILE A 201 -10.33 18.81 7.56
CA ILE A 201 -9.10 19.52 7.20
C ILE A 201 -7.95 18.52 7.02
N ASN A 202 -6.79 18.99 6.54
CA ASN A 202 -5.59 18.16 6.30
C ASN A 202 -5.87 16.95 5.39
N ASN A 203 -6.49 17.19 4.22
CA ASN A 203 -6.90 16.15 3.28
C ASN A 203 -7.82 15.07 3.90
N GLY A 204 -8.69 15.46 4.83
CA GLY A 204 -9.62 14.54 5.48
C GLY A 204 -9.06 13.79 6.68
N ARG A 205 -7.81 14.06 7.10
CA ARG A 205 -7.20 13.38 8.26
C ARG A 205 -7.60 13.94 9.62
N THR A 206 -8.19 15.13 9.63
CA THR A 206 -8.69 15.77 10.84
C THR A 206 -10.13 16.17 10.63
N THR A 207 -11.01 15.72 11.52
CA THR A 207 -12.42 16.15 11.58
C THR A 207 -12.54 17.20 12.69
N GLN A 208 -13.17 18.32 12.39
CA GLN A 208 -13.60 19.30 13.38
C GLN A 208 -15.12 19.34 13.40
N SER A 209 -15.68 19.33 14.61
CA SER A 209 -17.12 19.45 14.85
C SER A 209 -17.36 20.67 15.73
N GLU A 210 -18.17 21.60 15.24
CA GLU A 210 -18.62 22.78 15.98
C GLU A 210 -20.01 22.49 16.56
N LEU A 211 -20.13 22.51 17.88
CA LEU A 211 -21.39 22.46 18.61
C LEU A 211 -21.83 23.87 18.96
N LYS A 212 -22.99 24.29 18.45
CA LYS A 212 -23.68 25.48 18.96
C LYS A 212 -24.47 25.10 20.20
N PHE A 213 -24.13 25.68 21.34
CA PHE A 213 -24.67 25.31 22.64
C PHE A 213 -25.17 26.54 23.38
N ILE A 214 -26.42 26.48 23.85
CA ILE A 214 -27.03 27.49 24.73
C ILE A 214 -27.27 26.77 26.07
N PRO A 215 -26.39 26.95 27.08
CA PRO A 215 -26.51 26.26 28.36
C PRO A 215 -27.68 26.80 29.17
N THR A 216 -28.41 25.94 29.88
CA THR A 216 -29.32 26.36 30.95
C THR A 216 -28.67 26.20 32.33
N LYS A 217 -29.27 26.79 33.36
CA LYS A 217 -28.81 26.60 34.75
C LYS A 217 -28.81 25.13 35.18
N GLU A 218 -29.69 24.30 34.61
CA GLU A 218 -29.76 22.87 34.93
C GLU A 218 -28.65 22.05 34.27
N ASP A 219 -27.91 22.63 33.32
CA ASP A 219 -26.76 21.99 32.68
C ASP A 219 -25.49 22.09 33.54
N GLY A 220 -25.53 22.85 34.64
CA GLY A 220 -24.40 23.02 35.55
C GLY A 220 -24.03 21.69 36.20
N GLY A 221 -22.74 21.33 36.16
CA GLY A 221 -22.26 20.05 36.68
C GLY A 221 -22.54 18.83 35.79
N LYS A 222 -23.19 19.01 34.63
CA LYS A 222 -23.27 17.96 33.60
C LYS A 222 -21.94 17.81 32.87
N THR A 223 -21.73 16.65 32.28
CA THR A 223 -20.52 16.34 31.50
C THR A 223 -20.81 16.44 30.01
N LEU A 224 -20.17 17.41 29.36
CA LEU A 224 -20.10 17.48 27.91
C LEU A 224 -19.00 16.52 27.41
N THR A 225 -19.38 15.62 26.51
CA THR A 225 -18.48 14.62 25.93
C THR A 225 -18.43 14.80 24.43
N CYS A 226 -17.22 14.89 23.88
CA CYS A 226 -16.99 14.68 22.46
C CYS A 226 -16.50 13.24 22.26
N LYS A 227 -17.23 12.46 21.45
CA LYS A 227 -16.88 11.09 21.08
C LYS A 227 -16.46 11.06 19.61
N ALA A 228 -15.24 10.59 19.31
CA ALA A 228 -14.77 10.39 17.94
C ALA A 228 -14.60 8.89 17.65
N GLU A 229 -15.18 8.42 16.55
CA GLU A 229 -15.14 7.02 16.13
C GLU A 229 -14.81 6.84 14.66
N SER A 230 -14.25 5.67 14.32
CA SER A 230 -14.01 5.32 12.92
C SER A 230 -15.33 4.90 12.27
N SER A 231 -15.60 5.42 11.06
CA SER A 231 -16.78 5.05 10.28
C SER A 231 -16.70 3.65 9.66
N VAL A 232 -15.51 3.03 9.64
CA VAL A 232 -15.27 1.76 8.94
C VAL A 232 -14.55 0.71 9.79
N LEU A 233 -14.00 1.09 10.94
CA LEU A 233 -13.29 0.18 11.85
C LEU A 233 -14.04 0.04 13.16
N LEU A 234 -14.17 -1.19 13.64
CA LEU A 234 -14.75 -1.50 14.95
C LEU A 234 -13.67 -1.35 16.04
N THR A 235 -13.32 -0.12 16.37
CA THR A 235 -12.37 0.22 17.43
C THR A 235 -13.05 0.97 18.56
N LYS A 236 -12.48 0.91 19.77
CA LYS A 236 -12.96 1.73 20.89
C LYS A 236 -12.93 3.21 20.50
N PRO A 237 -14.03 3.96 20.67
CA PRO A 237 -14.06 5.39 20.36
C PRO A 237 -13.17 6.16 21.32
N LEU A 238 -12.60 7.25 20.83
CA LEU A 238 -11.91 8.23 21.67
C LEU A 238 -12.92 9.22 22.22
N THR A 239 -12.73 9.63 23.47
CA THR A 239 -13.63 10.57 24.14
C THR A 239 -12.83 11.62 24.89
N ASP A 240 -13.22 12.88 24.75
CA ASP A 240 -12.83 13.94 25.68
C ASP A 240 -14.06 14.43 26.44
N LYS A 241 -13.87 14.75 27.72
CA LYS A 241 -14.94 15.10 28.65
C LYS A 241 -14.62 16.41 29.36
N ARG A 242 -15.65 17.25 29.49
CA ARG A 242 -15.58 18.52 30.21
C ARG A 242 -16.79 18.64 31.13
N LEU A 243 -16.52 18.97 32.39
CA LEU A 243 -17.55 19.35 33.34
C LEU A 243 -17.99 20.78 33.03
N LEU A 244 -19.29 21.01 32.91
CA LEU A 244 -19.82 22.34 32.62
C LEU A 244 -19.91 23.18 33.89
N ASP A 245 -19.19 24.29 33.89
CA ASP A 245 -19.32 25.37 34.87
C ASP A 245 -20.13 26.50 34.24
N ILE A 246 -21.32 26.77 34.81
CA ILE A 246 -22.31 27.68 34.24
C ILE A 246 -22.63 28.77 35.24
N HIS A 247 -22.35 30.01 34.84
CA HIS A 247 -22.67 31.20 35.60
C HIS A 247 -23.99 31.81 35.13
N CYS A 248 -24.74 32.38 36.07
CA CYS A 248 -25.93 33.17 35.77
C CYS A 248 -25.52 34.64 35.69
N GLU A 249 -25.96 35.36 34.66
CA GLU A 249 -25.98 36.83 34.76
C GLU A 249 -27.00 37.23 35.84
N SER A 250 -26.54 38.07 36.77
CA SER A 250 -27.27 38.58 37.93
C SER A 250 -28.18 39.75 37.57
#